data_AF-A0A7C4TJV0-F1
#
_entry.id   AF-A0A7C4TJV0-F1
#
_cell.length_a   1.000
_cell.length_b   1.000
_cell.length_c   1.000
_cell.angle_alpha   90.00
_cell.angle_beta   90.00
_cell.angle_gamma   90.00
#
_symmetry.space_group_name_H-M   'P 1'
#
loop_
_entity.id
_entity.type
_entity.pdbx_description
1 polymer ?
#
loop_
_entity_poly.entity_id
_entity_poly.type
_entity_poly.pdbx_seq_one_letter_code
_entity_poly.pdbx_strand_id
1 'polypeptide(L)'
;MVDILGIESPNCVYCRLKPCSREPEAPKPEFCPMLTYSEVIKVALSKYVGFIRDVHRVASLVEKEGYCVWPRLREVVEFARRLGIKKLGIAFCIGLSNEAEFIVKYLEGKGFKVYSVCCKCGGIDKTVIGLREEDKLRPGTHESMCNPVTQAELLNHVGTELNLVVGLCVGHDAIFIMHSKAPVTYLVVKDRVTGHNPVAPIYAQNYFRTRLEL
;
A
#
# COMPACT_ATOMS: atom_id res chain seq x y z
N MET A 1 -0.39 -16.47 -27.63
CA MET A 1 0.79 -16.82 -26.80
C MET A 1 1.77 -15.68 -26.97
N VAL A 2 2.22 -15.04 -25.89
CA VAL A 2 3.27 -14.01 -26.01
C VAL A 2 4.53 -14.75 -26.43
N ASP A 3 5.07 -14.38 -27.59
CA ASP A 3 6.37 -14.87 -28.06
C ASP A 3 7.40 -14.56 -26.97
N ILE A 4 8.11 -15.58 -26.47
CA ILE A 4 9.02 -15.45 -25.32
C ILE A 4 10.37 -14.83 -25.75
N LEU A 5 10.58 -14.62 -27.05
CA LEU A 5 11.78 -14.02 -27.60
C LEU A 5 11.80 -12.51 -27.31
N GLY A 6 12.87 -12.04 -26.66
CA GLY A 6 13.11 -10.61 -26.42
C GLY A 6 12.58 -10.06 -25.09
N ILE A 7 12.15 -10.90 -24.15
CA ILE A 7 11.75 -10.43 -22.81
C ILE A 7 13.01 -10.06 -22.00
N GLU A 8 13.14 -8.80 -21.63
CA GLU A 8 14.23 -8.34 -20.74
C GLU A 8 14.01 -8.79 -19.29
N SER A 9 15.08 -8.93 -18.51
CA SER A 9 14.97 -9.22 -17.07
C SER A 9 14.99 -7.92 -16.26
N PRO A 10 14.19 -7.76 -15.17
CA PRO A 10 13.32 -8.76 -14.56
C PRO A 10 11.86 -8.67 -15.05
N ASN A 11 11.31 -9.78 -15.55
CA ASN A 11 9.92 -9.84 -16.01
C ASN A 11 9.20 -11.13 -15.56
N CYS A 12 9.14 -11.34 -14.24
CA CYS A 12 8.58 -12.54 -13.63
C CYS A 12 7.15 -12.88 -14.08
N VAL A 13 6.34 -11.89 -14.50
CA VAL A 13 4.95 -12.09 -14.94
C VAL A 13 4.82 -13.08 -16.10
N TYR A 14 5.81 -13.17 -16.99
CA TYR A 14 5.80 -14.10 -18.13
C TYR A 14 6.29 -15.51 -17.79
N CYS A 15 6.85 -15.74 -16.59
CA CYS A 15 7.24 -17.08 -16.16
C CYS A 15 6.00 -17.88 -15.76
N ARG A 16 5.57 -18.82 -16.61
CA ARG A 16 4.39 -19.67 -16.37
C ARG A 16 4.62 -20.77 -15.33
N LEU A 17 5.85 -21.29 -15.25
CA LEU A 17 6.19 -22.44 -14.41
C LEU A 17 6.40 -22.06 -12.93
N LYS A 18 6.84 -20.82 -12.65
CA LYS A 18 7.13 -20.33 -11.28
C LYS A 18 7.92 -21.33 -10.41
N PRO A 19 9.05 -21.90 -10.90
CA PRO A 19 9.80 -22.91 -10.16
C PRO A 19 10.27 -22.44 -8.77
N CYS A 20 10.46 -21.13 -8.58
CA CYS A 20 10.77 -20.51 -7.29
C CYS A 20 9.79 -20.84 -6.15
N SER A 21 8.56 -21.26 -6.46
CA SER A 21 7.55 -21.58 -5.44
C SER A 21 7.79 -22.92 -4.75
N ARG A 22 8.24 -23.94 -5.50
CA ARG A 22 8.32 -25.33 -5.00
C ARG A 22 9.51 -26.14 -5.48
N GLU A 23 10.12 -25.78 -6.61
CA GLU A 23 11.22 -26.52 -7.25
C GLU A 23 12.31 -25.53 -7.71
N PRO A 24 12.99 -24.84 -6.77
CA PRO A 24 13.91 -23.76 -7.12
C PRO A 24 15.09 -24.21 -7.97
N GLU A 25 15.41 -25.50 -8.03
CA GLU A 25 16.48 -26.07 -8.87
C GLU A 25 16.04 -26.38 -10.31
N ALA A 26 14.74 -26.38 -10.60
CA ALA A 26 14.23 -26.66 -11.94
C ALA A 26 14.70 -25.60 -12.98
N PRO A 27 14.69 -25.94 -14.28
CA PRO A 27 15.01 -24.99 -15.36
C PRO A 27 14.18 -23.70 -15.28
N LYS A 28 14.82 -22.58 -15.60
CA LYS A 28 14.23 -21.22 -15.51
C LYS A 28 14.31 -20.54 -16.87
N PRO A 29 13.37 -19.64 -17.20
CA PRO A 29 13.49 -18.84 -18.41
C PRO A 29 14.70 -17.90 -18.32
N GLU A 30 15.26 -17.51 -19.45
CA GLU A 30 16.44 -16.65 -19.54
C GLU A 30 16.26 -15.30 -18.82
N PHE A 31 15.04 -14.73 -18.88
CA PHE A 31 14.69 -13.48 -18.18
C PHE A 31 14.49 -13.64 -16.66
N CYS A 32 14.77 -14.81 -16.07
CA CYS A 32 14.56 -15.03 -14.64
C CYS A 32 15.56 -14.21 -13.81
N PRO A 33 15.12 -13.39 -12.83
CA PRO A 33 16.04 -12.65 -11.98
C PRO A 33 16.89 -13.53 -11.06
N MET A 34 16.47 -14.78 -10.78
CA MET A 34 17.31 -15.73 -10.04
C MET A 34 18.56 -16.16 -10.82
N LEU A 35 18.54 -16.05 -12.15
CA LEU A 35 19.70 -16.30 -13.02
C LEU A 35 20.48 -15.01 -13.29
N THR A 36 19.76 -13.96 -13.71
CA THR A 36 20.34 -12.71 -14.23
C THR A 36 20.76 -11.70 -13.16
N TYR A 37 20.20 -11.79 -11.95
CA TYR A 37 20.45 -10.85 -10.84
C TYR A 37 20.71 -11.56 -9.51
N SER A 38 21.43 -12.69 -9.54
CA SER A 38 21.74 -13.50 -8.35
C SER A 38 22.45 -12.70 -7.23
N GLU A 39 23.35 -11.78 -7.59
CA GLU A 39 24.04 -10.92 -6.61
C GLU A 39 23.08 -9.91 -5.96
N VAL A 40 22.15 -9.33 -6.73
CA VAL A 40 21.11 -8.45 -6.16
C VAL A 40 20.26 -9.19 -5.14
N ILE A 41 19.89 -10.45 -5.44
CA ILE A 41 19.14 -11.31 -4.50
C ILE A 41 19.96 -11.58 -3.24
N LYS A 42 21.24 -11.95 -3.38
CA LYS A 42 22.14 -12.20 -2.25
C LYS A 42 22.28 -10.97 -1.34
N VAL A 43 22.51 -9.79 -1.92
CA VAL A 43 22.57 -8.52 -1.18
C VAL A 43 21.23 -8.20 -0.52
N ALA A 44 20.11 -8.40 -1.22
CA ALA A 44 18.79 -8.18 -0.64
C ALA A 44 18.52 -9.09 0.56
N LEU A 45 18.93 -10.35 0.52
CA LEU A 45 18.78 -11.29 1.64
C LEU A 45 19.54 -10.84 2.89
N SER A 46 20.70 -10.19 2.73
CA SER A 46 21.47 -9.65 3.86
C SER A 46 20.73 -8.57 4.65
N LYS A 47 19.68 -7.96 4.07
CA LYS A 47 18.86 -6.92 4.73
C LYS A 47 17.83 -7.48 5.71
N TYR A 48 17.61 -8.80 5.75
CA TYR A 48 16.70 -9.45 6.69
C TYR A 48 17.28 -9.54 8.11
N VAL A 49 17.55 -8.39 8.70
CA VAL A 49 18.10 -8.22 10.05
C VAL A 49 17.25 -7.22 10.85
N GLY A 50 17.40 -7.24 12.18
CA GLY A 50 16.67 -6.34 13.08
C GLY A 50 15.15 -6.34 12.84
N PHE A 51 14.57 -5.14 12.80
CA PHE A 51 13.13 -4.95 12.67
C PHE A 51 12.54 -5.55 11.37
N ILE A 52 13.29 -5.55 10.26
CA ILE A 52 12.82 -6.15 8.98
C ILE A 52 12.60 -7.65 9.15
N ARG A 53 13.52 -8.34 9.84
CA ARG A 53 13.40 -9.77 10.14
C ARG A 53 12.18 -10.05 11.03
N ASP A 54 11.97 -9.23 12.05
CA ASP A 54 10.84 -9.40 12.98
C ASP A 54 9.50 -9.16 12.28
N VAL A 55 9.40 -8.10 11.46
CA VAL A 55 8.25 -7.82 10.59
C VAL A 55 7.93 -9.02 9.70
N HIS A 56 8.91 -9.54 8.96
CA HIS A 56 8.66 -10.67 8.05
C HIS A 56 8.23 -11.92 8.83
N ARG A 57 8.93 -12.27 9.93
CA ARG A 57 8.58 -13.44 10.75
C ARG A 57 7.14 -13.34 11.28
N VAL A 58 6.75 -12.18 11.79
CA VAL A 58 5.38 -11.97 12.29
C VAL A 58 4.36 -12.04 11.16
N ALA A 59 4.65 -11.48 9.98
CA ALA A 59 3.78 -11.58 8.81
C ALA A 59 3.50 -13.05 8.43
N SER A 60 4.53 -13.90 8.38
CA SER A 60 4.36 -15.33 8.08
C SER A 60 3.53 -16.08 9.13
N LEU A 61 3.63 -15.69 10.41
CA LEU A 61 2.82 -16.29 11.47
C LEU A 61 1.35 -15.86 11.38
N VAL A 62 1.11 -14.58 11.09
CA VAL A 62 -0.26 -14.05 10.86
C VAL A 62 -0.88 -14.71 9.63
N GLU A 63 -0.12 -14.87 8.54
CA GLU A 63 -0.55 -15.62 7.36
C GLU A 63 -0.95 -17.05 7.75
N LYS A 64 -0.06 -17.81 8.39
CA LYS A 64 -0.34 -19.21 8.76
C LYS A 64 -1.62 -19.39 9.57
N GLU A 65 -1.88 -18.49 10.51
CA GLU A 65 -3.03 -18.60 11.43
C GLU A 65 -4.32 -17.97 10.89
N GLY A 66 -4.19 -16.93 10.07
CA GLY A 66 -5.31 -16.16 9.51
C GLY A 66 -5.68 -16.52 8.07
N TYR A 67 -4.92 -17.39 7.41
CA TYR A 67 -5.05 -17.70 5.99
C TYR A 67 -6.49 -18.03 5.60
N CYS A 68 -7.08 -17.20 4.73
CA CYS A 68 -8.46 -17.32 4.26
C CYS A 68 -9.54 -17.30 5.36
N VAL A 69 -9.23 -16.82 6.57
CA VAL A 69 -10.17 -16.73 7.70
C VAL A 69 -10.27 -15.32 8.25
N TRP A 70 -9.13 -14.62 8.42
CA TRP A 70 -9.13 -13.28 9.02
C TRP A 70 -9.25 -12.20 7.95
N PRO A 71 -10.16 -11.22 8.11
CA PRO A 71 -10.15 -10.04 7.25
C PRO A 71 -8.91 -9.18 7.55
N ARG A 72 -8.46 -8.41 6.56
CA ARG A 72 -7.28 -7.53 6.66
C ARG A 72 -7.29 -6.63 7.91
N LEU A 73 -8.44 -6.10 8.30
CA LEU A 73 -8.57 -5.27 9.50
C LEU A 73 -8.19 -6.04 10.78
N ARG A 74 -8.52 -7.33 10.87
CA ARG A 74 -8.10 -8.20 11.97
C ARG A 74 -6.63 -8.58 11.84
N GLU A 75 -6.14 -8.88 10.64
CA GLU A 75 -4.71 -9.17 10.42
C GLU A 75 -3.83 -8.01 10.93
N VAL A 76 -4.22 -6.76 10.71
CA VAL A 76 -3.52 -5.58 11.23
C VAL A 76 -3.41 -5.62 12.77
N VAL A 77 -4.48 -5.99 13.47
CA VAL A 77 -4.48 -6.10 14.94
C VAL A 77 -3.52 -7.19 15.39
N GLU A 78 -3.58 -8.38 14.79
CA GLU A 78 -2.73 -9.51 15.15
C GLU A 78 -1.25 -9.24 14.85
N PHE A 79 -0.99 -8.62 13.70
CA PHE A 79 0.34 -8.21 13.27
C PHE A 79 0.94 -7.16 14.22
N ALA A 80 0.20 -6.08 14.50
CA ALA A 80 0.68 -5.01 15.37
C ALA A 80 0.92 -5.50 16.81
N ARG A 81 0.05 -6.36 17.35
CA ARG A 81 0.23 -6.93 18.70
C ARG A 81 1.50 -7.76 18.82
N ARG A 82 1.76 -8.64 17.86
CA ARG A 82 2.93 -9.54 17.86
C ARG A 82 4.25 -8.78 17.69
N LEU A 83 4.21 -7.63 17.03
CA LEU A 83 5.35 -6.70 16.94
C LEU A 83 5.49 -5.78 18.16
N GLY A 84 4.57 -5.86 19.12
CA GLY A 84 4.57 -4.98 20.29
C GLY A 84 4.20 -3.53 20.00
N ILE A 85 3.70 -3.22 18.81
CA ILE A 85 3.28 -1.87 18.39
C ILE A 85 2.15 -1.38 19.29
N LYS A 86 2.25 -0.12 19.72
CA LYS A 86 1.26 0.56 20.58
C LYS A 86 0.59 1.73 19.89
N LYS A 87 1.28 2.41 18.98
CA LYS A 87 0.80 3.60 18.27
C LYS A 87 0.57 3.33 16.80
N LEU A 88 -0.68 3.43 16.35
CA LEU A 88 -1.06 3.29 14.95
C LEU A 88 -1.40 4.64 14.35
N GLY A 89 -0.97 4.88 13.12
CA GLY A 89 -1.36 6.03 12.32
C GLY A 89 -2.34 5.66 11.23
N ILE A 90 -3.28 6.55 10.93
CA ILE A 90 -4.25 6.39 9.84
C ILE A 90 -4.19 7.64 8.95
N ALA A 91 -3.68 7.48 7.74
CA ALA A 91 -3.76 8.50 6.70
C ALA A 91 -4.97 8.22 5.81
N PHE A 92 -5.99 9.08 5.86
CA PHE A 92 -7.26 8.81 5.20
C PHE A 92 -7.70 9.93 4.26
N CYS A 93 -8.47 9.57 3.24
CA CYS A 93 -9.14 10.55 2.40
C CYS A 93 -10.39 11.11 3.08
N ILE A 94 -10.63 12.42 2.95
CA ILE A 94 -11.84 13.08 3.46
C ILE A 94 -13.15 12.40 3.02
N GLY A 95 -13.19 11.80 1.82
CA GLY A 95 -14.37 11.08 1.36
C GLY A 95 -14.51 9.65 1.89
N LEU A 96 -13.70 9.25 2.87
CA LEU A 96 -13.77 8.00 3.63
C LEU A 96 -13.72 8.27 5.14
N SER A 97 -14.26 9.42 5.58
CA SER A 97 -14.16 9.85 6.98
C SER A 97 -14.93 8.92 7.93
N ASN A 98 -16.09 8.41 7.51
CA ASN A 98 -16.89 7.48 8.31
C ASN A 98 -16.19 6.14 8.49
N GLU A 99 -15.59 5.62 7.42
CA GLU A 99 -14.81 4.39 7.43
C GLU A 99 -13.57 4.57 8.32
N ALA A 100 -12.87 5.70 8.19
CA ALA A 100 -11.73 6.02 9.04
C ALA A 100 -12.12 6.11 10.52
N GLU A 101 -13.24 6.74 10.85
CA GLU A 101 -13.76 6.81 12.23
C GLU A 101 -14.07 5.41 12.79
N PHE A 102 -14.74 4.56 12.01
CA PHE A 102 -14.99 3.17 12.40
C PHE A 102 -13.69 2.41 12.68
N ILE A 103 -12.70 2.54 11.79
CA ILE A 103 -11.39 1.88 11.92
C ILE A 103 -10.68 2.36 13.18
N VAL A 104 -10.66 3.68 13.45
CA VAL A 104 -10.09 4.25 14.68
C VAL A 104 -10.72 3.62 15.91
N LYS A 105 -12.06 3.68 16.03
CA LYS A 105 -12.79 3.13 17.18
C LYS A 105 -12.54 1.64 17.37
N TYR A 106 -12.51 0.88 16.26
CA TYR A 106 -12.22 -0.54 16.29
C TYR A 106 -10.82 -0.81 16.86
N LEU A 107 -9.79 -0.10 16.39
CA LEU A 107 -8.40 -0.30 16.82
C LEU A 107 -8.17 0.19 18.26
N GLU A 108 -8.76 1.31 18.65
CA GLU A 108 -8.75 1.79 20.04
C GLU A 108 -9.40 0.76 20.97
N GLY A 109 -10.53 0.18 20.57
CA GLY A 109 -11.18 -0.94 21.27
C GLY A 109 -10.32 -2.22 21.36
N LYS A 110 -9.23 -2.32 20.60
CA LYS A 110 -8.23 -3.39 20.70
C LYS A 110 -7.02 -3.02 21.57
N GLY A 111 -7.02 -1.82 22.16
CA GLY A 111 -6.00 -1.34 23.09
C GLY A 111 -4.84 -0.57 22.43
N PHE A 112 -4.97 -0.17 21.16
CA PHE A 112 -3.98 0.68 20.51
C PHE A 112 -4.25 2.16 20.77
N LYS A 113 -3.19 2.97 20.81
CA LYS A 113 -3.31 4.42 20.68
C LYS A 113 -3.33 4.76 19.19
N VAL A 114 -4.40 5.39 18.72
CA VAL A 114 -4.58 5.66 17.29
C VAL A 114 -4.50 7.16 17.02
N TYR A 115 -3.80 7.53 15.96
CA TYR A 115 -3.74 8.89 15.44
C TYR A 115 -4.21 8.88 14.00
N SER A 116 -5.07 9.82 13.60
CA SER A 116 -5.58 9.90 12.23
C SER A 116 -5.36 11.29 11.64
N VAL A 117 -5.04 11.34 10.35
CA VAL A 117 -4.83 12.60 9.62
C VAL A 117 -5.60 12.55 8.31
N CYS A 118 -6.52 13.51 8.14
CA CYS A 118 -7.31 13.69 6.94
C CYS A 118 -6.44 14.25 5.79
N CYS A 119 -6.70 13.83 4.55
CA CYS A 119 -5.92 14.26 3.39
C CYS A 119 -5.96 15.78 3.15
N LYS A 120 -6.98 16.48 3.63
CA LYS A 120 -7.10 17.95 3.48
C LYS A 120 -6.51 18.73 4.67
N CYS A 121 -5.86 18.05 5.61
CA CYS A 121 -5.22 18.70 6.75
C CYS A 121 -4.26 19.81 6.28
N GLY A 122 -4.30 20.95 6.98
CA GLY A 122 -3.61 22.19 6.59
C GLY A 122 -4.45 23.13 5.72
N GLY A 123 -5.45 22.62 4.99
CA GLY A 123 -6.38 23.46 4.22
C GLY A 123 -5.72 24.30 3.12
N ILE A 124 -4.55 23.90 2.64
CA ILE A 124 -3.73 24.66 1.68
C ILE A 124 -4.31 24.52 0.28
N ASP A 125 -4.43 25.64 -0.45
CA ASP A 125 -4.94 25.65 -1.82
C ASP A 125 -3.99 24.92 -2.78
N LYS A 126 -4.55 24.26 -3.81
CA LYS A 126 -3.80 23.55 -4.84
C LYS A 126 -2.82 24.41 -5.64
N THR A 127 -3.02 25.72 -5.71
CA THR A 127 -2.09 26.62 -6.42
C THR A 127 -0.68 26.61 -5.83
N VAL A 128 -0.51 26.28 -4.55
CA VAL A 128 0.80 26.24 -3.89
C VAL A 128 1.74 25.20 -4.49
N ILE A 129 1.19 24.12 -5.07
CA ILE A 129 1.98 23.08 -5.77
C ILE A 129 2.14 23.38 -7.27
N GLY A 130 1.83 24.60 -7.71
CA GLY A 130 1.93 25.02 -9.10
C GLY A 130 0.76 24.56 -9.98
N LEU A 131 -0.34 24.06 -9.40
CA LEU A 131 -1.55 23.79 -10.18
C LEU A 131 -2.18 25.13 -10.60
N ARG A 132 -2.47 25.28 -11.89
CA ARG A 132 -3.12 26.50 -12.40
C ARG A 132 -4.57 26.55 -11.91
N GLU A 133 -5.11 27.76 -11.81
CA GLU A 133 -6.49 27.95 -11.34
C GLU A 133 -7.52 27.26 -12.24
N GLU A 134 -7.30 27.28 -13.55
CA GLU A 134 -8.15 26.61 -14.53
C GLU A 134 -8.13 25.08 -14.44
N ASP A 135 -7.08 24.49 -13.84
CA ASP A 135 -6.94 23.03 -13.68
C ASP A 135 -7.59 22.52 -12.37
N LYS A 136 -8.12 23.41 -11.53
CA LYS A 136 -8.89 23.01 -10.35
C LYS A 136 -10.20 22.34 -10.77
N LEU A 137 -10.75 21.49 -9.90
CA LEU A 137 -12.10 20.95 -10.11
C LEU A 137 -13.15 22.06 -10.01
N ARG A 138 -12.88 23.10 -9.23
CA ARG A 138 -13.73 24.29 -9.09
C ARG A 138 -12.89 25.56 -9.27
N PRO A 139 -12.60 25.96 -10.52
CA PRO A 139 -11.83 27.16 -10.81
C PRO A 139 -12.41 28.42 -10.14
N GLY A 140 -11.54 29.33 -9.71
CA GLY A 140 -11.94 30.60 -9.07
C GLY A 140 -12.38 30.45 -7.61
N THR A 141 -12.24 29.26 -7.03
CA THR A 141 -12.53 29.01 -5.62
C THR A 141 -11.33 28.41 -4.90
N HIS A 142 -11.32 28.54 -3.56
CA HIS A 142 -10.41 27.76 -2.73
C HIS A 142 -10.67 26.27 -2.90
N GLU A 143 -9.66 25.53 -3.33
CA GLU A 143 -9.73 24.08 -3.43
C GLU A 143 -8.53 23.48 -2.73
N SER A 144 -8.74 23.02 -1.49
CA SER A 144 -7.65 22.45 -0.70
C SER A 144 -7.03 21.26 -1.41
N MET A 145 -5.70 21.23 -1.49
CA MET A 145 -4.96 20.09 -1.98
C MET A 145 -5.06 18.91 -1.01
N CYS A 146 -4.86 17.70 -1.51
CA CYS A 146 -4.51 16.61 -0.62
C CYS A 146 -3.03 16.78 -0.24
N ASN A 147 -2.69 16.69 1.04
CA ASN A 147 -1.35 16.95 1.54
C ASN A 147 -0.73 15.70 2.21
N PRO A 148 -0.31 14.70 1.42
CA PRO A 148 0.24 13.45 1.94
C PRO A 148 1.57 13.63 2.70
N VAL A 149 2.36 14.65 2.36
CA VAL A 149 3.57 14.98 3.12
C VAL A 149 3.20 15.43 4.53
N THR A 150 2.24 16.35 4.67
CA THR A 150 1.74 16.75 6.00
C THR A 150 1.11 15.59 6.75
N GLN A 151 0.39 14.67 6.08
CA GLN A 151 -0.11 13.46 6.73
C GLN A 151 1.03 12.63 7.32
N ALA A 152 2.09 12.37 6.55
CA ALA A 152 3.24 11.62 7.01
C ALA A 152 3.98 12.34 8.15
N GLU A 153 4.26 13.63 8.02
CA GLU A 153 5.01 14.39 9.02
C GLU A 153 4.27 14.54 10.34
N LEU A 154 2.95 14.71 10.34
CA LEU A 154 2.17 14.73 11.58
C LEU A 154 2.18 13.37 12.29
N LEU A 155 2.09 12.27 11.54
CA LEU A 155 2.17 10.91 12.11
C LEU A 155 3.58 10.59 12.61
N ASN A 156 4.61 11.01 11.87
CA ASN A 156 6.01 10.94 12.29
C ASN A 156 6.24 11.72 13.59
N HIS A 157 5.66 12.92 13.71
CA HIS A 157 5.80 13.79 14.88
C HIS A 157 5.23 13.15 16.14
N VAL A 158 4.05 12.53 16.07
CA VAL A 158 3.44 11.83 17.22
C VAL A 158 4.05 10.43 17.47
N GLY A 159 4.95 10.00 16.58
CA GLY A 159 5.73 8.78 16.67
C GLY A 159 4.87 7.53 16.52
N THR A 160 4.06 7.46 15.46
CA THR A 160 3.38 6.20 15.11
C THR A 160 4.40 5.15 14.68
N GLU A 161 4.06 3.87 14.89
CA GLU A 161 4.98 2.74 14.68
C GLU A 161 4.55 1.86 13.49
N LEU A 162 3.30 2.00 13.06
CA LEU A 162 2.75 1.44 11.83
C LEU A 162 1.64 2.38 11.32
N ASN A 163 1.67 2.66 10.02
CA ASN A 163 0.70 3.54 9.37
C ASN A 163 -0.19 2.76 8.40
N LEU A 164 -1.49 3.07 8.43
CA LEU A 164 -2.51 2.50 7.56
C LEU A 164 -2.98 3.54 6.54
N VAL A 165 -2.95 3.18 5.26
CA VAL A 165 -3.54 3.99 4.19
C VAL A 165 -5.00 3.61 4.00
N VAL A 166 -5.87 4.62 4.08
CA VAL A 166 -7.33 4.50 3.90
C VAL A 166 -7.78 5.41 2.74
N GLY A 167 -7.67 4.87 1.52
CA GLY A 167 -8.23 5.44 0.30
C GLY A 167 -7.63 6.77 -0.16
N LEU A 168 -6.31 6.93 -0.06
CA LEU A 168 -5.56 7.97 -0.78
C LEU A 168 -5.50 7.64 -2.29
N CYS A 169 -5.35 8.66 -3.14
CA CYS A 169 -5.21 8.43 -4.59
C CYS A 169 -3.77 7.98 -4.92
N VAL A 170 -3.58 7.38 -6.09
CA VAL A 170 -2.31 6.76 -6.58
C VAL A 170 -1.05 7.63 -6.51
N GLY A 171 -1.17 8.96 -6.65
CA GLY A 171 -0.01 9.86 -6.45
C GLY A 171 0.22 10.18 -4.97
N HIS A 172 -0.85 10.27 -4.19
CA HIS A 172 -0.80 10.71 -2.80
C HIS A 172 -0.39 9.59 -1.84
N ASP A 173 -0.77 8.34 -2.11
CA ASP A 173 -0.29 7.20 -1.34
C ASP A 173 1.21 6.97 -1.55
N ALA A 174 1.72 7.07 -2.78
CA ALA A 174 3.15 7.01 -3.08
C ALA A 174 3.94 8.06 -2.29
N ILE A 175 3.49 9.32 -2.31
CA ILE A 175 4.14 10.40 -1.54
C ILE A 175 4.06 10.12 -0.04
N PHE A 176 2.91 9.69 0.48
CA PHE A 176 2.79 9.35 1.90
C PHE A 176 3.77 8.24 2.31
N ILE A 177 3.89 7.18 1.50
CA ILE A 177 4.80 6.05 1.75
C ILE A 177 6.27 6.51 1.71
N MET A 178 6.64 7.39 0.78
CA MET A 178 8.01 7.92 0.69
C MET A 178 8.43 8.73 1.93
N HIS A 179 7.47 9.42 2.57
CA HIS A 179 7.74 10.31 3.72
C HIS A 179 7.44 9.68 5.09
N SER A 180 6.77 8.53 5.14
CA SER A 180 6.49 7.82 6.39
C SER A 180 7.78 7.22 6.96
N LYS A 181 8.11 7.53 8.22
CA LYS A 181 9.22 6.88 8.95
C LYS A 181 8.84 5.49 9.45
N ALA A 182 7.57 5.30 9.80
CA ALA A 182 7.01 4.00 10.14
C ALA A 182 6.70 3.19 8.88
N PRO A 183 6.73 1.84 8.94
CA PRO A 183 6.21 1.01 7.87
C PRO A 183 4.75 1.37 7.56
N VAL A 184 4.37 1.22 6.28
CA VAL A 184 3.04 1.53 5.79
C VAL A 184 2.41 0.28 5.19
N THR A 185 1.13 0.05 5.47
CA THR A 185 0.31 -0.92 4.75
C THR A 185 -1.03 -0.31 4.34
N TYR A 186 -1.62 -0.83 3.28
CA TYR A 186 -2.97 -0.46 2.90
C TYR A 186 -3.99 -1.22 3.73
N LEU A 187 -5.04 -0.52 4.12
CA LEU A 187 -6.29 -1.13 4.56
C LEU A 187 -7.38 -0.95 3.49
N VAL A 188 -7.40 0.21 2.81
CA VAL A 188 -8.32 0.50 1.71
C VAL A 188 -7.55 1.12 0.55
N VAL A 189 -7.50 0.44 -0.59
CA VAL A 189 -6.96 0.99 -1.84
C VAL A 189 -8.06 1.78 -2.54
N LYS A 190 -7.79 3.03 -2.92
CA LYS A 190 -8.85 3.89 -3.46
C LYS A 190 -9.22 3.51 -4.88
N ASP A 191 -10.41 2.94 -5.01
CA ASP A 191 -11.13 2.89 -6.28
C ASP A 191 -12.60 3.28 -6.06
N ARG A 192 -12.99 4.50 -6.44
CA ARG A 192 -14.39 4.93 -6.25
C ARG A 192 -15.37 4.23 -7.19
N VAL A 193 -14.88 3.72 -8.31
CA VAL A 193 -15.72 3.13 -9.36
C VAL A 193 -16.21 1.75 -8.95
N THR A 194 -15.40 1.03 -8.16
CA THR A 194 -15.64 -0.38 -7.80
C THR A 194 -15.94 -0.60 -6.32
N GLY A 195 -16.15 0.49 -5.55
CA GLY A 195 -16.33 0.39 -4.11
C GLY A 195 -15.05 -0.04 -3.37
N HIS A 196 -13.91 0.50 -3.82
CA HIS A 196 -12.57 0.26 -3.28
C HIS A 196 -12.05 -1.16 -3.52
N ASN A 197 -12.44 -1.76 -4.65
CA ASN A 197 -12.03 -3.09 -5.07
C ASN A 197 -11.32 -3.05 -6.45
N PRO A 198 -10.07 -2.58 -6.52
CA PRO A 198 -9.36 -2.35 -7.79
C PRO A 198 -9.09 -3.63 -8.59
N VAL A 199 -9.28 -4.82 -8.02
CA VAL A 199 -9.16 -6.09 -8.76
C VAL A 199 -10.38 -6.35 -9.67
N ALA A 200 -11.52 -5.72 -9.39
CA ALA A 200 -12.75 -5.90 -10.17
C ALA A 200 -12.55 -5.64 -11.69
N PRO A 201 -11.97 -4.51 -12.13
CA PRO A 201 -11.71 -4.25 -13.55
C PRO A 201 -10.68 -5.21 -14.15
N ILE A 202 -9.80 -5.80 -13.33
CA ILE A 202 -8.79 -6.76 -13.77
C ILE A 202 -9.43 -8.13 -14.06
N TYR A 203 -10.41 -8.55 -13.26
CA TYR A 203 -11.14 -9.80 -13.48
C TYR A 203 -12.20 -9.68 -14.57
N ALA A 204 -12.86 -8.52 -14.63
CA ALA A 204 -13.98 -8.27 -15.52
C ALA A 204 -13.59 -7.35 -16.70
N GLN A 205 -12.40 -7.51 -17.27
CA GLN A 205 -11.83 -6.61 -18.30
C GLN A 205 -12.80 -6.32 -19.44
N ASN A 206 -13.53 -7.32 -19.91
CA ASN A 206 -14.52 -7.15 -20.98
C ASN A 206 -15.67 -6.20 -20.61
N TYR A 207 -16.12 -6.23 -19.35
CA TYR A 207 -17.17 -5.32 -18.86
C TYR A 207 -16.64 -3.93 -18.55
N PHE A 208 -15.34 -3.81 -18.24
CA PHE A 208 -14.67 -2.53 -17.98
C PHE A 208 -13.91 -1.98 -19.20
N ARG A 209 -14.04 -2.60 -20.38
CA ARG A 209 -13.25 -2.28 -21.59
C ARG A 209 -13.24 -0.79 -21.92
N THR A 210 -14.41 -0.16 -21.97
CA THR A 210 -14.53 1.29 -22.24
C THR A 210 -13.87 2.15 -21.16
N ARG A 211 -13.92 1.72 -19.89
CA ARG A 211 -13.32 2.47 -18.77
C ARG A 211 -11.81 2.25 -18.65
N LEU A 212 -11.30 1.16 -19.21
CA LEU A 212 -9.88 0.81 -19.23
C LEU A 212 -9.20 1.17 -20.56
N GLU A 213 -9.96 1.67 -21.53
CA GLU A 213 -9.48 2.02 -22.88
C GLU A 213 -8.77 0.83 -23.58
N LEU A 214 -9.32 -0.38 -23.40
CA LEU A 214 -8.81 -1.64 -23.97
C LEU A 214 -9.36 -1.97 -25.36
#